data_AF-A0A9E6JE02-F1
#
_entry.id   AF-A0A9E6JE02-F1
#
_cell.length_a   1.000
_cell.length_b   1.000
_cell.length_c   1.000
_cell.angle_alpha   90.00
_cell.angle_beta   90.00
_cell.angle_gamma   90.00
#
_symmetry.space_group_name_H-M   'P 1'
#
loop_
_entity.id
_entity.type
_entity.pdbx_description
1 polymer ?
#
loop_
_entity_poly.entity_id
_entity_poly.type
_entity_poly.pdbx_seq_one_letter_code
_entity_poly.pdbx_strand_id
1 'polypeptide(L)' 'MSDFEKELEQMSQEMSDEPEVALPSLEEQKAIAAELKKLEEAGELTPEILEQYFGKFYSKTDKPVH' A
#
# COMPACT_ATOMS: atom_id res chain seq x y z
N MET A 1 0.53 7.18 -34.81
CA MET A 1 0.20 7.01 -33.39
C MET A 1 0.08 8.38 -32.78
N SER A 2 -1.04 8.65 -32.13
CA SER A 2 -1.32 9.93 -31.44
C SER A 2 -0.38 10.07 -30.24
N ASP A 3 -0.07 11.31 -29.82
CA ASP A 3 0.74 11.54 -28.61
C ASP A 3 0.08 10.92 -27.36
N PHE A 4 -1.25 10.87 -27.33
CA PHE A 4 -2.03 10.19 -26.29
C PHE A 4 -1.78 8.68 -26.25
N GLU A 5 -1.65 8.02 -27.40
CA GLU A 5 -1.41 6.57 -27.46
C GLU A 5 -0.03 6.23 -26.89
N LYS A 6 0.98 7.09 -27.13
CA LYS A 6 2.32 6.93 -26.55
C LYS A 6 2.35 7.15 -25.04
N GLU A 7 1.62 8.15 -24.55
CA GLU A 7 1.52 8.41 -23.11
C GLU A 7 0.82 7.26 -22.39
N LEU A 8 -0.26 6.72 -22.98
CA LEU A 8 -0.99 5.58 -22.43
C LEU A 8 -0.15 4.29 -22.45
N GLU A 9 0.64 4.09 -23.50
CA GLU A 9 1.59 2.96 -23.59
C GLU A 9 2.71 3.07 -22.53
N GLN A 10 3.24 4.28 -22.29
CA GLN A 10 4.23 4.53 -21.23
C GLN A 10 3.65 4.25 -19.84
N MET A 11 2.45 4.76 -19.54
CA MET A 11 1.78 4.50 -18.26
C MET A 11 1.52 3.00 -18.03
N SER A 12 1.09 2.28 -19.09
CA SER A 12 0.86 0.83 -19.01
C SER A 12 2.15 0.07 -18.72
N GLN A 13 3.28 0.48 -19.31
CA GLN A 13 4.58 -0.15 -19.06
C GLN A 13 5.06 0.11 -17.62
N GLU A 14 4.91 1.35 -17.12
CA GLU A 14 5.28 1.72 -15.75
C GLU A 14 4.48 0.95 -14.69
N MET A 15 3.18 0.72 -14.90
CA MET A 15 2.35 -0.09 -13.99
C MET A 15 2.65 -1.59 -14.08
N SER A 16 3.23 -2.07 -15.19
CA SER A 16 3.51 -3.49 -15.41
C SER A 16 4.75 -3.98 -14.65
N ASP A 17 5.65 -3.07 -14.27
CA ASP A 17 6.93 -3.39 -13.63
C ASP A 17 6.86 -3.42 -12.09
N GLU A 18 5.75 -2.99 -11.49
CA GLU A 18 5.57 -3.09 -10.03
C GLU A 18 5.15 -4.51 -9.62
N PRO A 19 5.85 -5.16 -8.68
CA PRO A 19 5.48 -6.49 -8.21
C PRO A 19 4.12 -6.42 -7.51
N GLU A 20 3.16 -7.24 -7.96
CA GLU A 20 1.87 -7.36 -7.29
C GLU A 20 2.07 -7.85 -5.85
N VAL A 21 1.67 -7.03 -4.89
CA VAL A 21 1.66 -7.41 -3.47
C VAL A 21 0.28 -7.95 -3.13
N ALA A 22 0.22 -9.24 -2.83
CA ALA A 22 -1.03 -9.89 -2.46
C ALA A 22 -1.63 -9.23 -1.20
N LEU A 23 -2.92 -8.89 -1.29
CA LEU A 23 -3.68 -8.46 -0.13
C LEU A 23 -3.83 -9.61 0.87
N PRO A 24 -3.79 -9.34 2.19
CA PRO A 24 -4.05 -10.34 3.21
C PRO A 24 -5.48 -10.86 3.11
N SER A 25 -5.71 -12.09 3.53
CA SER A 25 -7.05 -12.70 3.66
C SER A 25 -7.92 -11.99 4.69
N LEU A 26 -9.23 -12.21 4.68
CA LEU A 26 -10.15 -11.61 5.65
C LEU A 26 -9.84 -12.00 7.11
N GLU A 27 -9.31 -13.19 7.34
CA GLU A 27 -8.91 -13.63 8.68
C GLU A 27 -7.65 -12.88 9.15
N GLU A 28 -6.66 -12.73 8.27
CA GLU A 28 -5.45 -11.96 8.54
C GLU A 28 -5.76 -10.47 8.75
N GLN A 29 -6.65 -9.88 7.93
CA GLN A 29 -7.10 -8.50 8.10
C GLN A 29 -7.74 -8.27 9.48
N LYS A 30 -8.56 -9.22 9.95
CA LYS A 30 -9.16 -9.14 11.29
C LYS A 30 -8.12 -9.25 12.40
N ALA A 31 -7.12 -10.13 12.24
CA ALA A 31 -6.03 -10.27 13.20
C ALA A 31 -5.20 -8.98 13.30
N ILE A 32 -4.83 -8.40 12.16
CA ILE A 32 -4.13 -7.11 12.07
C ILE A 32 -4.95 -6.02 12.77
N ALA A 33 -6.24 -5.90 12.46
CA ALA A 33 -7.09 -4.88 13.08
C ALA A 33 -7.22 -5.04 14.60
N ALA A 34 -7.25 -6.27 15.10
CA ALA A 34 -7.30 -6.54 16.54
C ALA A 34 -5.97 -6.16 17.23
N GLU A 35 -4.84 -6.39 16.58
CA GLU A 35 -3.52 -6.01 17.09
C GLU A 35 -3.34 -4.49 17.13
N LEU A 36 -3.69 -3.79 16.04
CA LEU A 36 -3.62 -2.33 15.98
C LEU A 36 -4.49 -1.67 17.06
N LYS A 37 -5.69 -2.20 17.33
CA LYS A 37 -6.55 -1.70 18.41
C LYS A 37 -5.91 -1.86 19.80
N LYS A 38 -5.25 -3.00 20.06
CA LYS A 38 -4.55 -3.21 21.34
C LYS A 38 -3.42 -2.20 21.52
N LEU A 39 -2.67 -1.93 20.45
CA LEU A 39 -1.59 -0.94 20.47
C LEU A 39 -2.13 0.49 20.64
N GLU A 40 -3.26 0.81 20.02
CA GLU A 40 -3.94 2.10 20.20
C GLU A 40 -4.40 2.30 21.65
N GLU A 41 -5.06 1.29 22.25
CA GLU A 41 -5.49 1.31 23.65
C GLU A 41 -4.31 1.43 24.63
N ALA A 42 -3.16 0.82 24.29
CA ALA A 42 -1.93 0.92 25.05
C ALA A 42 -1.17 2.26 24.85
N GLY A 43 -1.55 3.06 23.85
CA GLY A 43 -0.82 4.27 23.46
C GLY A 43 0.52 3.98 22.77
N GLU A 44 0.70 2.77 22.25
CA GLU A 44 1.92 2.29 21.59
C GLU A 44 1.81 2.26 20.06
N LEU A 45 0.63 2.59 19.50
CA LEU A 45 0.43 2.63 18.05
C LEU A 45 1.18 3.82 17.43
N THR A 46 2.33 3.54 16.84
CA THR A 46 3.20 4.54 16.18
C THR A 46 3.14 4.43 14.65
N PRO A 47 3.49 5.51 13.91
CA PRO A 47 3.62 5.46 12.46
C PRO A 47 4.56 4.36 11.97
N GLU A 48 5.67 4.14 12.67
CA GLU A 48 6.66 3.11 12.35
C GLU A 48 6.06 1.70 12.45
N ILE A 49 5.14 1.48 13.39
CA ILE A 49 4.42 0.20 13.49
C ILE A 49 3.40 0.06 12.36
N LEU A 50 2.65 1.13 12.04
CA LEU A 50 1.71 1.11 10.92
C LEU A 50 2.41 0.78 9.59
N GLU A 51 3.62 1.31 9.37
CA GLU A 51 4.41 1.03 8.17
C GLU A 51 4.78 -0.45 8.02
N GLN A 52 4.89 -1.22 9.10
CA GLN A 52 5.14 -2.67 9.01
C GLN A 52 3.95 -3.43 8.38
N TYR A 53 2.72 -2.94 8.59
CA TYR A 53 1.52 -3.54 8.04
C TYR A 53 1.19 -3.00 6.64
N PHE A 54 1.38 -1.69 6.42
CA PHE A 54 0.93 -1.00 5.21
C PHE A 54 2.05 -0.62 4.24
N GLY A 55 3.30 -0.51 4.69
CA GLY A 55 4.47 -0.09 3.91
C GLY A 55 4.66 -0.87 2.61
N LYS A 56 4.35 -2.16 2.64
CA LYS A 56 4.41 -3.05 1.46
C LYS A 56 3.36 -2.79 0.39
N PHE A 57 2.31 -2.01 0.67
CA PHE A 57 1.27 -1.66 -0.31
C PHE A 57 1.44 -0.27 -0.90
N TYR A 58 2.43 0.51 -0.43
CA TYR A 58 2.71 1.81 -1.03
C TYR A 58 3.46 1.63 -2.35
N SER A 59 2.89 2.16 -3.43
CA SER A 59 3.63 2.34 -4.68
C SER A 59 4.69 3.43 -4.48
N LYS A 60 5.83 3.36 -5.17
CA LYS A 60 6.85 4.43 -5.09
C LYS A 60 6.34 5.77 -5.64
N THR A 61 5.23 5.72 -6.37
CA THR A 61 4.53 6.86 -6.99
C THR A 61 3.42 7.44 -6.13
N ASP A 62 2.97 6.75 -5.07
CA ASP A 62 2.04 7.30 -4.08
C ASP A 62 2.76 8.34 -3.23
N LYS A 63 2.70 9.59 -3.70
CA LYS A 63 3.13 10.73 -2.88
C LYS A 63 2.31 10.70 -1.59
N PRO A 64 2.95 10.84 -0.41
CA PRO A 64 2.21 10.99 0.82
C PRO A 64 1.23 12.16 0.68
N VAL A 65 -0.05 11.90 0.95
CA VAL A 65 -1.05 12.96 1.05
C VAL A 65 -0.79 13.64 2.39
N HIS A 66 -0.06 14.76 2.35
CA HIS A 66 0.24 15.63 3.49
C HIS A 66 -0.90 16.60 3.79
#